data_AF-A0A9W6VTL4-F1
#
_entry.id   AF-A0A9W6VTL4-F1
#
_cell.length_a   1.000
_cell.length_b   1.000
_cell.length_c   1.000
_cell.angle_alpha   90.00
_cell.angle_beta   90.00
_cell.angle_gamma   90.00
#
_symmetry.space_group_name_H-M   'P 1'
#
loop_
_entity.id
_entity.type
_entity.pdbx_description
1 polymer ?
#
loop_
_entity_poly.entity_id
_entity_poly.type
_entity_poly.pdbx_seq_one_letter_code
_entity_poly.pdbx_strand_id
1 'polypeptide(L)'
;MTAEIPTLPKLTTLVSLRSWKRASGPLLQITRPCEAGLVATDESDLVALLHRLDDPEWLEWPSDYSNSKAAASLKRLASGLESAFGTRCPAEGNNQDSSEYGRVEIPATATVHGTRIIVCVSKFEPLALVTAENPGAYLGLDEAQALGDLDGKDLAKVQRAVHDAGFVAVPEELLDRRYDGQSRLFRLGREPHGQPSWWDRFFGFF
;
A
#
# COMPACT_ATOMS: atom_id res chain seq x y z
N MET A 1 16.75 49.31 51.40
CA MET A 1 16.51 47.87 51.61
C MET A 1 16.30 47.27 50.23
N THR A 2 17.19 46.49 49.60
CA THR A 2 18.37 45.70 50.01
C THR A 2 19.08 45.39 48.68
N ALA A 3 20.25 45.98 48.37
CA ALA A 3 21.62 45.40 48.49
C ALA A 3 21.75 43.94 48.01
N GLU A 4 22.69 43.50 47.18
CA GLU A 4 23.78 44.05 46.37
C GLU A 4 24.18 42.94 45.37
N ILE A 5 24.54 43.30 44.14
CA ILE A 5 25.10 42.39 43.13
C ILE A 5 26.63 42.55 43.18
N PRO A 6 27.43 41.49 43.39
CA PRO A 6 28.87 41.62 43.26
C PRO A 6 29.32 41.44 41.81
N THR A 7 30.19 42.35 41.39
CA THR A 7 30.74 42.53 40.05
C THR A 7 32.20 42.05 39.99
N LEU A 8 32.49 41.13 39.06
CA LEU A 8 33.75 40.83 38.31
C LEU A 8 35.07 40.51 39.07
N PRO A 9 36.00 39.73 38.45
CA PRO A 9 36.93 40.36 37.52
C PRO A 9 37.09 39.64 36.17
N LYS A 10 37.47 40.47 35.19
CA LYS A 10 38.00 40.09 33.89
C LYS A 10 39.38 39.46 34.05
N LEU A 11 39.67 38.38 33.31
CA LEU A 11 41.03 38.04 32.92
C LEU A 11 41.11 37.86 31.41
N THR A 12 42.00 38.66 30.85
CA THR A 12 42.35 38.83 29.46
C THR A 12 43.42 37.80 29.08
N THR A 13 43.17 37.07 27.98
CA THR A 13 44.12 36.61 26.94
C THR A 13 45.37 35.80 27.33
N LEU A 14 45.48 34.59 26.76
CA LEU A 14 46.59 34.27 25.84
C LEU A 14 46.32 33.03 24.97
N VAL A 15 46.66 33.21 23.71
CA VAL A 15 46.57 32.32 22.56
C VAL A 15 47.42 31.07 22.76
N SER A 16 46.89 29.90 22.39
CA SER A 16 47.70 28.82 21.83
C SER A 16 46.89 28.03 20.80
N LEU A 17 47.12 28.38 19.54
CA LEU A 17 46.71 27.63 18.36
C LEU A 17 47.58 26.36 18.27
N ARG A 18 46.97 25.19 18.50
CA ARG A 18 47.48 23.93 17.93
C ARG A 18 46.33 23.15 17.30
N SER A 19 46.24 23.32 15.99
CA SER A 19 45.86 22.34 14.98
C SER A 19 45.28 21.01 15.50
N TRP A 20 43.96 20.83 15.35
CA TRP A 20 43.41 19.48 15.12
C TRP A 20 43.11 19.31 13.64
N LYS A 21 43.96 18.48 13.02
CA LYS A 21 43.77 17.93 11.69
C LYS A 21 42.52 17.03 11.69
N ARG A 22 41.71 17.24 10.67
CA ARG A 22 40.69 16.34 10.13
C ARG A 22 41.21 14.89 10.11
N ALA A 23 40.54 14.01 10.83
CA ALA A 23 40.60 12.57 10.60
C ALA A 23 39.20 12.11 10.22
N SER A 24 39.01 11.91 8.92
CA SER A 24 37.88 11.21 8.33
C SER A 24 37.97 9.73 8.74
N GLY A 25 36.89 9.18 9.30
CA GLY A 25 36.76 7.77 9.69
C GLY A 25 35.36 7.53 10.26
N PRO A 26 34.75 6.35 10.03
CA PRO A 26 33.45 6.26 9.37
C PRO A 26 32.25 6.47 10.30
N LEU A 27 31.19 7.02 9.71
CA LEU A 27 29.84 7.04 10.27
C LEU A 27 29.44 5.64 10.72
N LEU A 28 29.03 5.53 11.99
CA LEU A 28 28.22 4.45 12.50
C LEU A 28 27.00 4.29 11.58
N GLN A 29 27.04 3.28 10.70
CA GLN A 29 25.87 2.84 9.97
C GLN A 29 24.89 2.29 11.00
N ILE A 30 23.81 3.03 11.22
CA ILE A 30 22.61 2.52 11.86
C ILE A 30 22.13 1.39 10.96
N THR A 31 22.33 0.16 11.41
CA THR A 31 21.81 -1.04 10.76
C THR A 31 20.29 -0.95 10.74
N ARG A 32 19.74 -0.75 9.54
CA ARG A 32 18.33 -0.99 9.23
C ARG A 32 17.95 -2.41 9.68
N PRO A 33 16.81 -2.64 10.34
CA PRO A 33 16.35 -3.99 10.59
C PRO A 33 15.95 -4.66 9.28
N CYS A 34 16.21 -5.96 9.19
CA CYS A 34 15.94 -6.85 8.07
C CYS A 34 14.60 -6.58 7.37
N GLU A 35 14.67 -6.19 6.10
CA GLU A 35 13.55 -6.31 5.17
C GLU A 35 13.36 -7.79 4.86
N ALA A 36 12.29 -8.37 5.39
CA ALA A 36 11.81 -9.68 4.97
C ALA A 36 11.34 -9.56 3.52
N GLY A 37 12.04 -10.23 2.61
CA GLY A 37 11.76 -10.22 1.18
C GLY A 37 10.37 -10.77 0.85
N LEU A 38 9.47 -9.84 0.57
CA LEU A 38 8.49 -9.91 -0.51
C LEU A 38 9.07 -9.03 -1.62
N VAL A 39 9.13 -9.53 -2.86
CA VAL A 39 9.68 -8.75 -3.98
C VAL A 39 8.83 -7.50 -4.15
N ALA A 40 9.29 -6.38 -3.60
CA ALA A 40 8.74 -5.06 -3.88
C ALA A 40 8.94 -4.84 -5.37
N THR A 41 7.87 -5.01 -6.13
CA THR A 41 7.82 -4.57 -7.52
C THR A 41 7.98 -3.06 -7.47
N ASP A 42 9.00 -2.51 -8.13
CA ASP A 42 9.19 -1.05 -8.14
C ASP A 42 7.94 -0.39 -8.73
N GLU A 43 7.68 0.86 -8.36
CA GLU A 43 6.53 1.60 -8.87
C GLU A 43 6.47 1.58 -10.41
N SER A 44 7.63 1.70 -11.06
CA SER A 44 7.75 1.66 -12.52
C SER A 44 7.27 0.32 -13.12
N ASP A 45 7.57 -0.79 -12.43
CA ASP A 45 7.16 -2.12 -12.85
C ASP A 45 5.65 -2.32 -12.64
N LEU A 46 5.07 -1.74 -11.58
CA LEU A 46 3.63 -1.73 -11.35
C LEU A 46 2.89 -0.91 -12.42
N VAL A 47 3.38 0.28 -12.76
CA VAL A 47 2.83 1.09 -13.85
C VAL A 47 2.89 0.32 -15.18
N ALA A 48 4.03 -0.33 -15.47
CA ALA A 48 4.17 -1.16 -16.67
C ALA A 48 3.20 -2.36 -16.66
N LEU A 49 2.95 -2.98 -15.51
CA LEU A 49 1.95 -4.03 -15.33
C LEU A 49 0.54 -3.51 -15.63
N LEU A 50 0.15 -2.35 -15.09
CA LEU A 50 -1.16 -1.75 -15.35
C LEU A 50 -1.38 -1.50 -16.84
N HIS A 51 -0.41 -0.86 -17.51
CA HIS A 51 -0.50 -0.66 -18.96
C HIS A 51 -0.55 -1.96 -19.76
N ARG A 52 0.11 -3.02 -19.31
CA ARG A 52 0.08 -4.33 -19.98
C ARG A 52 -1.26 -5.03 -19.86
N LEU A 53 -1.93 -4.89 -18.71
CA LEU A 53 -3.25 -5.49 -18.46
C LEU A 53 -4.41 -4.67 -19.01
N ASP A 54 -4.15 -3.42 -19.37
CA ASP A 54 -5.14 -2.50 -19.91
C ASP A 54 -5.57 -2.88 -21.34
N ASP A 55 -6.59 -3.73 -21.43
CA ASP A 55 -7.21 -4.11 -22.68
C ASP A 55 -8.29 -3.07 -23.09
N PRO A 56 -8.13 -2.35 -24.21
CA PRO A 56 -9.07 -1.31 -24.63
C PRO A 56 -10.39 -1.85 -25.18
N GLU A 57 -10.47 -3.12 -25.58
CA GLU A 57 -11.69 -3.75 -26.07
C GLU A 57 -12.55 -4.30 -24.92
N TRP A 58 -11.91 -4.66 -23.80
CA TRP A 58 -12.56 -5.34 -22.70
C TRP A 58 -12.44 -4.57 -21.37
N LEU A 59 -13.48 -3.79 -21.08
CA LEU A 59 -13.46 -2.83 -19.97
C LEU A 59 -13.70 -3.48 -18.60
N GLU A 60 -14.60 -4.46 -18.51
CA GLU A 60 -14.98 -5.07 -17.22
C GLU A 60 -14.13 -6.31 -16.85
N TRP A 61 -13.68 -7.09 -17.82
CA TRP A 61 -12.87 -8.28 -17.59
C TRP A 61 -12.05 -8.61 -18.84
N PRO A 62 -10.86 -9.21 -18.73
CA PRO A 62 -10.04 -9.55 -19.89
C PRO A 62 -10.69 -10.62 -20.78
N SER A 63 -10.26 -10.71 -22.04
CA SER A 63 -10.81 -11.66 -23.04
C SER A 63 -10.67 -13.13 -22.65
N ASP A 64 -9.67 -13.49 -21.85
CA ASP A 64 -9.41 -14.84 -21.34
C ASP A 64 -9.95 -15.07 -19.92
N TYR A 65 -10.78 -14.15 -19.42
CA TYR A 65 -11.36 -14.20 -18.09
C TYR A 65 -12.11 -15.51 -17.84
N SER A 66 -11.89 -16.08 -16.66
CA SER A 66 -12.55 -17.29 -16.21
C SER A 66 -13.03 -17.10 -14.79
N ASN A 67 -14.35 -17.02 -14.63
CA ASN A 67 -14.99 -16.88 -13.31
C ASN A 67 -14.58 -18.00 -12.34
N SER A 68 -14.42 -19.23 -12.83
CA SER A 68 -13.97 -20.36 -12.01
C SER A 68 -12.51 -20.25 -11.56
N LYS A 69 -11.63 -19.70 -12.41
CA LYS A 69 -10.24 -19.39 -12.00
C LYS A 69 -10.21 -18.29 -10.95
N ALA A 70 -10.93 -17.19 -11.17
CA ALA A 70 -11.02 -16.09 -10.22
C ALA A 70 -11.59 -16.54 -8.86
N ALA A 71 -12.63 -17.38 -8.86
CA ALA A 71 -13.18 -18.00 -7.65
C ALA A 71 -12.14 -18.84 -6.91
N ALA A 72 -11.35 -19.64 -7.63
CA ALA A 72 -10.29 -20.44 -7.05
C ALA A 72 -9.17 -19.57 -6.48
N SER A 73 -8.77 -18.49 -7.16
CA SER A 73 -7.77 -17.53 -6.69
C SER A 73 -8.22 -16.81 -5.42
N LEU A 74 -9.46 -16.30 -5.38
CA LEU A 74 -10.03 -15.68 -4.18
C LEU A 74 -10.10 -16.66 -3.00
N LYS A 75 -10.50 -17.91 -3.25
CA LYS A 75 -10.53 -18.95 -2.21
C LYS A 75 -9.13 -19.25 -1.66
N ARG A 76 -8.11 -19.34 -2.51
CA ARG A 76 -6.71 -19.52 -2.06
C ARG A 76 -6.26 -18.36 -1.18
N LEU A 77 -6.55 -17.12 -1.60
CA LEU A 77 -6.25 -15.92 -0.81
C LEU A 77 -6.94 -15.96 0.56
N ALA A 78 -8.25 -16.23 0.59
CA ALA A 78 -9.00 -16.32 1.84
C ALA A 78 -8.42 -17.38 2.78
N SER A 79 -8.16 -18.60 2.30
CA SER A 79 -7.54 -19.65 3.12
C SER A 79 -6.13 -19.30 3.62
N GLY A 80 -5.34 -18.56 2.82
CA GLY A 80 -4.03 -18.05 3.24
C GLY A 80 -4.14 -17.03 4.36
N LEU A 81 -5.07 -16.09 4.24
CA LEU A 81 -5.35 -15.08 5.27
C LEU A 81 -5.91 -15.71 6.55
N GLU A 82 -6.85 -16.66 6.44
CA GLU A 82 -7.39 -17.39 7.59
C GLU A 82 -6.29 -18.11 8.37
N SER A 83 -5.37 -18.75 7.65
CA SER A 83 -4.22 -19.43 8.25
C SER A 83 -3.26 -18.44 8.94
N ALA A 84 -3.04 -17.26 8.35
CA ALA A 84 -2.12 -16.26 8.87
C ALA A 84 -2.66 -15.52 10.12
N PHE A 85 -3.99 -15.32 10.19
CA PHE A 85 -4.64 -14.60 11.29
C PHE A 85 -5.30 -15.53 12.33
N GLY A 86 -5.42 -16.84 12.04
CA GLY A 86 -6.01 -17.81 12.95
C GLY A 86 -7.50 -17.60 13.19
N THR A 87 -8.20 -16.94 12.25
CA THR A 87 -9.63 -16.65 12.31
C THR A 87 -10.25 -16.81 10.93
N ARG A 88 -11.59 -16.81 10.85
CA ARG A 88 -12.31 -16.75 9.58
C ARG A 88 -12.15 -15.37 8.93
N CYS A 89 -11.85 -15.36 7.64
CA CYS A 89 -11.75 -14.14 6.84
C CYS A 89 -12.86 -14.18 5.77
N PRO A 90 -13.99 -13.47 5.99
CA PRO A 90 -15.10 -13.46 5.04
C PRO A 90 -14.62 -13.06 3.64
N ALA A 91 -15.02 -13.84 2.64
CA ALA A 91 -14.74 -13.54 1.25
C ALA A 91 -16.07 -13.35 0.50
N GLU A 92 -16.18 -12.23 -0.19
CA GLU A 92 -17.27 -11.90 -1.11
C GLU A 92 -16.71 -11.88 -2.52
N GLY A 93 -17.42 -12.42 -3.49
CA GLY A 93 -16.96 -12.39 -4.87
C GLY A 93 -18.09 -12.58 -5.86
N ASN A 94 -17.73 -12.67 -7.13
CA ASN A 94 -18.67 -12.66 -8.24
C ASN A 94 -19.42 -11.32 -8.38
N ASN A 95 -18.73 -10.21 -8.11
CA ASN A 95 -19.27 -8.87 -8.34
C ASN A 95 -19.60 -8.71 -9.83
N GLN A 96 -20.87 -8.40 -10.12
CA GLN A 96 -21.34 -8.09 -11.46
C GLN A 96 -21.14 -6.59 -11.73
N ASP A 97 -21.07 -6.21 -13.00
CA ASP A 97 -20.98 -4.82 -13.44
C ASP A 97 -19.78 -4.09 -12.80
N SER A 98 -18.66 -4.79 -12.64
CA SER A 98 -17.45 -4.27 -11.99
C SER A 98 -16.18 -4.97 -12.47
N SER A 99 -15.08 -4.24 -12.58
CA SER A 99 -13.75 -4.83 -12.78
C SER A 99 -13.21 -5.50 -11.52
N GLU A 100 -13.76 -5.22 -10.34
CA GLU A 100 -13.49 -5.99 -9.13
C GLU A 100 -14.17 -7.37 -9.24
N TYR A 101 -13.43 -8.45 -8.95
CA TYR A 101 -14.04 -9.77 -8.84
C TYR A 101 -14.69 -9.97 -7.47
N GLY A 102 -13.99 -9.54 -6.43
CA GLY A 102 -14.39 -9.71 -5.04
C GLY A 102 -13.35 -9.18 -4.06
N ARG A 103 -13.55 -9.49 -2.79
CA ARG A 103 -12.69 -9.07 -1.69
C ARG A 103 -12.68 -10.06 -0.54
N VAL A 104 -11.60 -10.03 0.24
CA VAL A 104 -11.48 -10.74 1.51
C VAL A 104 -11.31 -9.74 2.65
N GLU A 105 -12.04 -9.96 3.73
CA GLU A 105 -11.98 -9.15 4.94
C GLU A 105 -11.19 -9.87 6.03
N ILE A 106 -10.20 -9.20 6.61
CA ILE A 106 -9.54 -9.57 7.85
C ILE A 106 -10.24 -8.78 8.98
N PRO A 107 -10.97 -9.44 9.90
CA PRO A 107 -11.72 -8.75 10.93
C PRO A 107 -10.82 -7.88 11.84
N ALA A 108 -11.31 -6.70 12.21
CA ALA A 108 -10.69 -5.82 13.20
C ALA A 108 -10.27 -6.54 14.49
N THR A 109 -11.09 -7.50 14.96
CA THR A 109 -10.81 -8.26 16.18
C THR A 109 -9.59 -9.18 16.08
N ALA A 110 -9.08 -9.42 14.87
CA ALA A 110 -7.90 -10.25 14.61
C ALA A 110 -6.63 -9.45 14.35
N THR A 111 -6.72 -8.12 14.23
CA THR A 111 -5.57 -7.25 14.02
C THR A 111 -5.12 -6.61 15.33
N VAL A 112 -3.84 -6.23 15.40
CA VAL A 112 -3.22 -5.70 16.63
C VAL A 112 -3.86 -4.39 17.08
N HIS A 113 -4.22 -3.52 16.14
CA HIS A 113 -4.76 -2.18 16.42
C HIS A 113 -6.28 -2.07 16.28
N GLY A 114 -6.98 -3.18 16.01
CA GLY A 114 -8.43 -3.15 15.87
C GLY A 114 -8.94 -2.55 14.56
N THR A 115 -8.06 -2.35 13.58
CA THR A 115 -8.41 -1.86 12.25
C THR A 115 -8.63 -3.04 11.33
N ARG A 116 -9.77 -3.06 10.63
CA ARG A 116 -10.03 -4.09 9.62
C ARG A 116 -9.08 -3.93 8.44
N ILE A 117 -8.68 -5.02 7.80
CA ILE A 117 -7.91 -4.98 6.55
C ILE A 117 -8.75 -5.60 5.44
N ILE A 118 -8.82 -4.96 4.28
CA ILE A 118 -9.56 -5.47 3.12
C ILE A 118 -8.56 -5.73 2.00
N VAL A 119 -8.74 -6.87 1.33
CA VAL A 119 -8.01 -7.21 0.11
C VAL A 119 -8.99 -7.32 -1.04
N CYS A 120 -9.01 -6.35 -1.94
CA CYS A 120 -9.80 -6.40 -3.17
C CYS A 120 -9.00 -7.11 -4.27
N VAL A 121 -9.66 -7.96 -5.06
CA VAL A 121 -9.06 -8.66 -6.21
C VAL A 121 -9.74 -8.25 -7.51
N SER A 122 -8.95 -7.93 -8.52
CA SER A 122 -9.45 -7.55 -9.84
C SER A 122 -9.79 -8.78 -10.69
N LYS A 123 -10.74 -8.63 -11.62
CA LYS A 123 -10.93 -9.57 -12.73
C LYS A 123 -9.73 -9.56 -13.69
N PHE A 124 -8.92 -8.50 -13.68
CA PHE A 124 -7.65 -8.38 -14.38
C PHE A 124 -6.53 -8.98 -13.50
N GLU A 125 -6.49 -10.31 -13.40
CA GLU A 125 -5.41 -11.00 -12.69
C GLU A 125 -4.04 -10.64 -13.29
N PRO A 126 -2.97 -10.48 -12.48
CA PRO A 126 -2.88 -10.83 -11.06
C PRO A 126 -3.15 -9.67 -10.08
N LEU A 127 -3.94 -8.64 -10.42
CA LEU A 127 -4.04 -7.44 -9.57
C LEU A 127 -4.85 -7.67 -8.27
N ALA A 128 -4.30 -7.15 -7.17
CA ALA A 128 -4.99 -6.98 -5.90
C ALA A 128 -4.68 -5.61 -5.29
N LEU A 129 -5.56 -5.12 -4.44
CA LEU A 129 -5.34 -3.96 -3.58
C LEU A 129 -5.49 -4.39 -2.13
N VAL A 130 -4.63 -3.85 -1.26
CA VAL A 130 -4.73 -4.02 0.20
C VAL A 130 -5.00 -2.65 0.83
N THR A 131 -6.04 -2.54 1.64
CA THR A 131 -6.42 -1.30 2.33
C THR A 131 -6.62 -1.53 3.83
N ALA A 132 -6.31 -0.52 4.63
CA ALA A 132 -6.83 -0.42 6.00
C ALA A 132 -8.27 0.12 5.89
N GLU A 133 -9.24 -0.61 6.43
CA GLU A 133 -10.67 -0.40 6.19
C GLU A 133 -11.07 -0.44 4.70
N ASN A 134 -12.17 0.22 4.33
CA ASN A 134 -12.61 0.31 2.94
C ASN A 134 -11.66 1.20 2.12
N PRO A 135 -11.51 0.94 0.82
CA PRO A 135 -10.83 1.86 -0.10
C PRO A 135 -11.31 3.31 0.08
N GLY A 136 -10.36 4.24 0.10
CA GLY A 136 -10.55 5.67 0.35
C GLY A 136 -10.68 6.06 1.83
N ALA A 137 -10.57 5.13 2.78
CA ALA A 137 -10.56 5.45 4.22
C ALA A 137 -9.27 6.15 4.65
N TYR A 138 -8.17 5.83 3.98
CA TYR A 138 -6.85 6.44 4.15
C TYR A 138 -6.30 6.80 2.76
N LEU A 139 -5.32 7.69 2.70
CA LEU A 139 -4.52 8.00 1.52
C LEU A 139 -3.48 6.91 1.21
N GLY A 140 -3.78 5.65 1.56
CA GLY A 140 -2.89 4.51 1.47
C GLY A 140 -2.42 3.94 2.82
N LEU A 141 -1.68 2.84 2.72
CA LEU A 141 -1.26 2.05 3.89
C LEU A 141 -0.23 2.78 4.75
N ASP A 142 0.63 3.60 4.15
CA ASP A 142 1.65 4.37 4.85
C ASP A 142 1.02 5.38 5.82
N GLU A 143 -0.10 6.02 5.42
CA GLU A 143 -0.84 6.93 6.30
C GLU A 143 -1.45 6.17 7.48
N ALA A 144 -2.12 5.05 7.22
CA ALA A 144 -2.70 4.22 8.28
C ALA A 144 -1.65 3.74 9.30
N GLN A 145 -0.44 3.40 8.84
CA GLN A 145 0.68 3.06 9.72
C GLN A 145 1.19 4.27 10.51
N ALA A 146 1.31 5.43 9.87
CA ALA A 146 1.78 6.67 10.50
C ALA A 146 0.82 7.17 11.59
N LEU A 147 -0.49 6.96 11.41
CA LEU A 147 -1.53 7.27 12.39
C LEU A 147 -1.59 6.23 13.53
N GLY A 148 -0.91 5.10 13.40
CA GLY A 148 -0.92 4.02 14.37
C GLY A 148 -2.15 3.11 14.28
N ASP A 149 -2.91 3.20 13.18
CA ASP A 149 -4.11 2.40 12.96
C ASP A 149 -3.79 1.06 12.30
N LEU A 150 -2.66 0.94 11.60
CA LEU A 150 -2.23 -0.30 10.94
C LEU A 150 -0.89 -0.82 11.50
N ASP A 151 -0.89 -2.06 11.99
CA ASP A 151 0.34 -2.73 12.43
C ASP A 151 1.13 -3.30 11.24
N GLY A 152 2.45 -3.06 11.23
CA GLY A 152 3.32 -3.50 10.13
C GLY A 152 3.49 -5.02 10.03
N LYS A 153 3.32 -5.79 11.11
CA LYS A 153 3.38 -7.26 11.05
C LYS A 153 2.10 -7.82 10.45
N ASP A 154 0.96 -7.24 10.78
CA ASP A 154 -0.32 -7.61 10.16
C ASP A 154 -0.29 -7.30 8.66
N LEU A 155 0.21 -6.13 8.26
CA LEU A 155 0.40 -5.81 6.84
C LEU A 155 1.34 -6.81 6.14
N ALA A 156 2.47 -7.17 6.75
CA ALA A 156 3.40 -8.14 6.18
C ALA A 156 2.78 -9.54 6.00
N LYS A 157 1.93 -9.99 6.93
CA LYS A 157 1.16 -11.25 6.77
C LYS A 157 0.24 -11.18 5.56
N VAL A 158 -0.48 -10.06 5.40
CA VAL A 158 -1.41 -9.87 4.28
C VAL A 158 -0.66 -9.85 2.96
N GLN A 159 0.39 -9.05 2.85
CA GLN A 159 1.23 -9.00 1.63
C GLN A 159 1.80 -10.38 1.28
N ARG A 160 2.19 -11.16 2.29
CA ARG A 160 2.64 -12.54 2.07
C ARG A 160 1.54 -13.45 1.52
N ALA A 161 0.35 -13.41 2.11
CA ALA A 161 -0.78 -14.20 1.65
C ALA A 161 -1.24 -13.81 0.24
N VAL A 162 -1.21 -12.52 -0.09
CA VAL A 162 -1.51 -11.99 -1.44
C VAL A 162 -0.52 -12.54 -2.46
N HIS A 163 0.79 -12.44 -2.18
CA HIS A 163 1.83 -12.98 -3.04
C HIS A 163 1.71 -14.50 -3.22
N ASP A 164 1.54 -15.25 -2.12
CA ASP A 164 1.46 -16.71 -2.17
C ASP A 164 0.19 -17.21 -2.87
N ALA A 165 -0.87 -16.40 -2.93
CA ALA A 165 -2.07 -16.67 -3.71
C ALA A 165 -1.90 -16.38 -5.22
N GLY A 166 -0.79 -15.73 -5.61
CA GLY A 166 -0.43 -15.40 -7.00
C GLY A 166 -0.81 -13.99 -7.44
N PHE A 167 -1.15 -13.11 -6.49
CA PHE A 167 -1.53 -11.72 -6.78
C PHE A 167 -0.35 -10.75 -6.59
N VAL A 168 -0.45 -9.60 -7.25
CA VAL A 168 0.43 -8.45 -7.10
C VAL A 168 -0.38 -7.33 -6.42
N ALA A 169 0.06 -6.94 -5.22
CA ALA A 169 -0.53 -5.81 -4.50
C ALA A 169 -0.11 -4.49 -5.18
N VAL A 170 -1.09 -3.70 -5.61
CA VAL A 170 -0.88 -2.36 -6.14
C VAL A 170 -1.26 -1.34 -5.06
N PRO A 171 -0.43 -0.32 -4.79
CA PRO A 171 -0.77 0.76 -3.86
C PRO A 171 -2.00 1.53 -4.31
N GLU A 172 -2.82 1.94 -3.34
CA GLU A 172 -4.04 2.73 -3.58
C GLU A 172 -3.72 4.07 -4.25
N GLU A 173 -2.63 4.71 -3.81
CA GLU A 173 -2.11 5.97 -4.31
C GLU A 173 -1.75 5.92 -5.79
N LEU A 174 -1.38 4.73 -6.28
CA LEU A 174 -1.11 4.50 -7.69
C LEU A 174 -2.40 4.29 -8.48
N LEU A 175 -3.38 3.60 -7.89
CA LEU A 175 -4.70 3.42 -8.49
C LEU A 175 -5.49 4.73 -8.58
N ASP A 176 -5.29 5.65 -7.63
CA ASP A 176 -5.91 6.98 -7.61
C ASP A 176 -5.31 7.95 -8.63
N ARG A 177 -4.17 7.60 -9.24
CA ARG A 177 -3.59 8.41 -10.31
C ARG A 177 -4.55 8.47 -11.49
N ARG A 178 -4.56 9.64 -12.12
CA ARG A 178 -5.24 9.85 -13.40
C ARG A 178 -4.86 8.73 -14.37
N TYR A 179 -5.88 8.13 -14.94
CA TYR A 179 -5.79 7.14 -15.99
C TYR A 179 -5.17 7.74 -17.26
N ASP A 180 -4.09 7.11 -17.71
CA ASP A 180 -3.34 7.44 -18.92
C ASP A 180 -3.19 6.24 -19.86
N GLY A 181 -4.01 5.20 -19.67
CA GLY A 181 -4.11 4.04 -20.55
C GLY A 181 -4.90 4.26 -21.85
N GLN A 182 -5.14 3.17 -22.57
CA GLN A 182 -5.71 3.16 -23.93
C GLN A 182 -7.24 2.94 -23.95
N SER A 183 -7.80 2.41 -22.87
CA SER A 183 -9.24 2.17 -22.73
C SER A 183 -10.05 3.46 -22.74
N ARG A 184 -11.20 3.40 -23.40
CA ARG A 184 -12.07 4.57 -23.56
C ARG A 184 -13.04 4.74 -22.38
N LEU A 185 -12.50 4.78 -21.16
CA LEU A 185 -13.27 4.89 -19.91
C LEU A 185 -14.12 6.17 -19.85
N PHE A 186 -13.62 7.25 -20.47
CA PHE A 186 -14.34 8.53 -20.59
C PHE A 186 -15.71 8.44 -21.29
N ARG A 187 -16.01 7.34 -22.00
CA ARG A 187 -17.31 7.12 -22.66
C ARG A 187 -18.35 6.45 -21.77
N LEU A 188 -17.98 5.91 -20.61
CA LEU A 188 -18.87 5.20 -19.70
C LEU A 188 -19.58 6.10 -18.68
N GLY A 189 -19.25 7.40 -18.65
CA GLY A 189 -20.15 8.44 -18.15
C GLY A 189 -20.68 8.25 -16.71
N ARG A 190 -19.91 8.73 -15.73
CA ARG A 190 -20.47 9.34 -14.52
C ARG A 190 -19.97 10.78 -14.38
N GLU A 191 -20.68 11.72 -15.02
CA GLU A 191 -20.77 13.16 -14.65
C GLU A 191 -19.46 13.99 -14.45
N PRO A 192 -19.50 15.34 -14.33
CA PRO A 192 -18.42 16.23 -14.82
C PRO A 192 -17.26 16.46 -13.83
N HIS A 193 -16.88 15.45 -13.03
CA HIS A 193 -16.07 15.65 -11.82
C HIS A 193 -14.71 14.93 -11.77
N GLY A 194 -14.16 14.54 -12.91
CA GLY A 194 -12.76 14.08 -12.93
C GLY A 194 -12.41 13.33 -14.20
N GLN A 195 -11.13 13.31 -14.51
CA GLN A 195 -10.60 12.32 -15.44
C GLN A 195 -10.59 10.97 -14.71
N PRO A 196 -10.91 9.86 -15.40
CA PRO A 196 -10.90 8.53 -14.76
C PRO A 196 -9.53 8.24 -14.17
N SER A 197 -9.47 7.35 -13.19
CA SER A 197 -8.24 6.85 -12.57
C SER A 197 -7.99 5.38 -12.92
N TRP A 198 -6.83 4.85 -12.52
CA TRP A 198 -6.53 3.42 -12.66
C TRP A 198 -7.45 2.55 -11.79
N TRP A 199 -7.99 3.09 -10.70
CA TRP A 199 -9.06 2.46 -9.93
C TRP A 199 -10.29 2.19 -10.80
N ASP A 200 -10.78 3.19 -11.54
CA ASP A 200 -11.95 3.04 -12.41
C ASP A 200 -11.76 1.92 -13.45
N ARG A 201 -10.51 1.74 -13.92
CA ARG A 201 -10.18 0.70 -14.89
C ARG A 201 -10.26 -0.71 -14.30
N PHE A 202 -9.67 -0.92 -13.13
CA PHE A 202 -9.34 -2.26 -12.62
C PHE A 202 -10.20 -2.70 -11.42
N PHE A 203 -10.89 -1.78 -10.76
CA PHE A 203 -11.76 -2.05 -9.60
C PHE A 203 -13.11 -1.30 -9.68
N GLY A 204 -13.28 -0.43 -10.68
CA GLY A 204 -14.49 0.38 -10.88
C GLY A 204 -15.75 -0.42 -11.23
N PHE A 205 -16.88 0.28 -11.23
CA PHE A 205 -18.21 -0.22 -11.63
C PHE A 205 -18.58 0.29 -13.03
N PHE A 206 -19.39 -0.49 -13.76
CA PHE A 206 -19.78 -0.26 -15.16
C PHE A 206 -21.30 -0.24 -15.34
#